data_AF-A0A7J8QW37-F1
#
_entry.id   AF-A0A7J8QW37-F1
#
_cell.length_a   1.000
_cell.length_b   1.000
_cell.length_c   1.000
_cell.angle_alpha   90.00
_cell.angle_beta   90.00
_cell.angle_gamma   90.00
#
_symmetry.space_group_name_H-M   'P 1'
#
loop_
_entity.id
_entity.type
_entity.pdbx_description
1 polymer ?
#
loop_
_entity_poly.entity_id
_entity_poly.type
_entity_poly.pdbx_seq_one_letter_code
_entity_poly.pdbx_strand_id
1 'polypeptide(L)' 'IERYNREVKIVNIGTVLQVGDGIAHIHGLDEVIAGEEESTIGIALNLEPNDVGVILMGDGLMIQEGNPVKTKGKIAQYQ' A
#
# COMPACT_ATOMS: atom_id res chain seq x y z
N ILE A 1 -38.47 2.94 -1.00
CA ILE A 1 -37.53 1.83 -0.73
C ILE A 1 -36.20 2.26 -1.30
N GLU A 2 -35.31 2.75 -0.43
CA GLU A 2 -33.98 3.21 -0.83
C GLU A 2 -33.09 2.00 -1.12
N ARG A 3 -32.57 1.90 -2.35
CA ARG A 3 -31.61 0.85 -2.72
C ARG A 3 -30.29 1.17 -2.03
N TYR A 4 -30.01 0.47 -0.93
CA TYR A 4 -28.70 0.45 -0.32
C TYR A 4 -27.74 -0.31 -1.24
N ASN A 5 -27.14 0.39 -2.19
CA ASN A 5 -26.16 -0.19 -3.11
C ASN A 5 -24.84 -0.40 -2.33
N ARG A 6 -24.70 -1.57 -1.71
CA ARG A 6 -23.49 -1.92 -0.98
C ARG A 6 -22.45 -2.38 -1.99
N GLU A 7 -21.69 -1.43 -2.55
CA GLU A 7 -20.50 -1.75 -3.35
C GLU A 7 -19.52 -2.51 -2.45
N VAL A 8 -19.34 -3.80 -2.73
CA VAL A 8 -18.29 -4.61 -2.10
C VAL A 8 -16.99 -4.17 -2.74
N LYS A 9 -16.24 -3.28 -2.07
CA LYS A 9 -14.87 -2.96 -2.45
C LYS A 9 -13.96 -4.06 -1.90
N ILE A 10 -13.30 -4.78 -2.80
CA ILE A 10 -12.15 -5.60 -2.45
C ILE A 10 -11.05 -4.62 -2.02
N VAL A 11 -10.61 -4.72 -0.78
CA VAL A 11 -9.52 -3.90 -0.24
C VAL A 11 -8.38 -4.85 0.07
N ASN A 12 -7.25 -4.64 -0.59
CA ASN A 12 -6.05 -5.39 -0.23
C ASN A 12 -5.39 -4.76 0.98
N ILE A 13 -5.23 -5.59 2.00
CA ILE A 13 -4.63 -5.23 3.27
C ILE A 13 -3.31 -5.98 3.38
N GLY A 14 -2.26 -5.27 3.73
CA GLY A 14 -0.95 -5.84 4.03
C GLY A 14 -0.54 -5.52 5.46
N THR A 15 0.54 -6.17 5.91
CA THR A 15 1.16 -5.90 7.21
C THR A 15 2.62 -5.54 6.99
N VAL A 16 3.07 -4.47 7.62
CA VAL A 16 4.47 -4.04 7.57
C VAL A 16 5.31 -5.03 8.38
N LEU A 17 6.23 -5.71 7.72
CA LEU A 17 7.18 -6.64 8.35
C LEU A 17 8.41 -5.93 8.88
N GLN A 18 8.87 -4.89 8.19
CA GLN A 18 10.08 -4.17 8.57
C GLN A 18 10.03 -2.75 8.00
N VAL A 19 10.62 -1.79 8.74
CA VAL A 19 10.89 -0.44 8.24
C VAL A 19 12.36 -0.12 8.49
N GLY A 20 13.08 0.32 7.46
CA GLY A 20 14.48 0.70 7.53
C GLY A 20 14.88 1.61 6.38
N ASP A 21 15.72 2.60 6.64
CA ASP A 21 16.26 3.53 5.62
C ASP A 21 15.20 4.19 4.71
N GLY A 22 14.00 4.41 5.24
CA GLY A 22 12.87 4.98 4.49
C GLY A 22 12.17 3.99 3.56
N ILE A 23 12.44 2.69 3.69
CA ILE A 23 11.77 1.61 2.95
C ILE A 23 11.00 0.74 3.94
N ALA A 24 9.74 0.46 3.64
CA ALA A 24 8.93 -0.52 4.35
C ALA A 24 8.79 -1.80 3.51
N HIS A 25 8.99 -2.95 4.15
CA HIS A 25 8.67 -4.26 3.58
C HIS A 25 7.29 -4.69 4.06
N ILE A 26 6.42 -5.04 3.13
CA ILE A 26 5.01 -5.30 3.40
C ILE A 26 4.66 -6.68 2.86
N HIS A 27 4.07 -7.49 3.73
CA HIS A 27 3.49 -8.77 3.37
C HIS A 27 2.01 -8.63 3.03
N GLY A 28 1.57 -9.37 2.01
CA GLY A 28 0.23 -9.28 1.43
C GLY A 28 0.21 -8.27 0.28
N LEU A 29 -0.90 -7.56 0.14
CA LEU A 29 -1.14 -6.66 -1.00
C LEU A 29 -1.09 -7.38 -2.36
N ASP A 30 -1.73 -8.55 -2.47
CA ASP A 30 -1.61 -9.46 -3.63
C ASP A 30 -1.96 -8.84 -4.99
N GLU A 31 -2.81 -7.81 -5.03
CA GLU A 31 -3.16 -7.11 -6.27
C GLU A 31 -2.55 -5.70 -6.38
N VAL A 32 -1.53 -5.38 -5.58
CA VAL A 32 -0.80 -4.11 -5.74
C VAL A 32 0.01 -4.14 -7.04
N ILE A 33 -0.06 -3.03 -7.77
CA ILE A 33 0.69 -2.87 -9.01
C ILE A 33 1.97 -2.10 -8.69
N ALA A 34 3.10 -2.52 -9.25
CA ALA A 34 4.35 -1.77 -9.12
C ALA A 34 4.17 -0.33 -9.64
N GLY A 35 4.62 0.65 -8.87
CA GLY A 35 4.38 2.07 -9.18
C GLY A 35 2.98 2.55 -8.81
N GLU A 36 2.23 1.85 -7.96
CA GLU A 36 1.07 2.44 -7.27
C GLU A 36 1.56 3.46 -6.22
N GLU A 37 1.02 4.68 -6.25
CA GLU A 37 1.38 5.74 -5.30
C GLU A 37 0.22 5.98 -4.34
N GLU A 38 0.52 5.94 -3.05
CA GLU A 38 -0.27 6.62 -2.05
C GLU A 38 0.37 7.98 -1.79
N SER A 39 -0.29 9.05 -2.23
CA SER A 39 0.21 10.43 -2.28
C SER A 39 0.73 11.00 -0.96
N THR A 40 0.51 10.29 0.15
CA THR A 40 0.88 10.71 1.51
C THR A 40 1.77 9.68 2.22
N ILE A 41 1.93 8.48 1.66
CA ILE A 41 2.59 7.36 2.33
C ILE A 41 3.84 6.90 1.57
N GLY A 42 3.76 6.77 0.25
CA GLY A 42 4.88 6.19 -0.49
C GLY A 42 4.55 5.60 -1.86
N ILE A 43 5.57 5.05 -2.49
CA ILE A 43 5.51 4.39 -3.79
C ILE A 43 5.86 2.92 -3.64
N ALA A 44 5.00 2.03 -4.14
CA ALA A 44 5.26 0.59 -4.15
C ALA A 44 6.31 0.23 -5.22
N LEU A 45 7.43 -0.33 -4.76
CA LEU A 45 8.48 -0.97 -5.54
C LEU A 45 8.33 -2.49 -5.40
N ASN A 46 7.98 -3.17 -6.48
CA ASN A 46 7.88 -4.63 -6.44
C ASN A 46 9.27 -5.28 -6.58
N LEU A 47 9.61 -6.24 -5.71
CA LEU A 47 10.76 -7.12 -5.89
C LEU A 47 10.47 -8.62 -5.70
N GLU A 48 9.34 -9.06 -5.12
CA GLU A 48 9.02 -10.48 -4.95
C GLU A 48 7.51 -10.75 -4.74
N PRO A 49 6.98 -11.96 -5.02
CA PRO A 49 5.53 -12.24 -5.01
C PRO A 49 4.81 -12.08 -3.67
N ASN A 50 5.53 -12.01 -2.54
CA ASN A 50 4.97 -11.94 -1.19
C ASN A 50 5.59 -10.82 -0.35
N ASP A 51 6.46 -10.01 -0.95
CA ASP A 51 7.17 -8.92 -0.31
C ASP A 51 7.12 -7.69 -1.21
N VAL A 52 6.42 -6.67 -0.73
CA VAL A 52 6.28 -5.39 -1.41
C VAL A 52 7.16 -4.38 -0.69
N GLY A 53 8.20 -3.91 -1.37
CA GLY A 53 8.98 -2.78 -0.91
C GLY A 53 8.20 -1.49 -1.15
N VAL A 54 8.11 -0.61 -0.18
CA VAL A 54 7.47 0.71 -0.32
C VAL A 54 8.46 1.77 0.12
N ILE A 55 8.80 2.69 -0.78
CA ILE A 55 9.53 3.90 -0.38
C ILE A 55 8.56 4.78 0.39
N LEU A 56 8.86 5.03 1.66
CA LEU A 56 8.09 5.89 2.53
C LEU A 56 8.40 7.36 2.27
N MET A 57 7.35 8.18 2.20
CA MET A 57 7.44 9.62 1.98
C MET A 57 6.42 10.35 2.85
N GLY A 58 6.72 11.59 3.26
CA GLY A 58 5.81 12.40 4.06
C GLY A 58 5.38 11.72 5.37
N ASP A 59 4.08 11.59 5.59
CA ASP A 59 3.51 10.95 6.79
C ASP A 59 3.79 9.43 6.82
N GLY A 60 4.16 8.83 5.68
CA GLY A 60 4.61 7.44 5.61
C GLY A 60 5.81 7.14 6.50
N LEU A 61 6.64 8.14 6.83
CA LEU A 61 7.78 7.99 7.75
C LEU A 61 7.38 7.64 9.19
N MET A 62 6.10 7.78 9.55
CA MET A 62 5.57 7.39 10.86
C MET A 62 5.15 5.92 10.92
N ILE A 63 5.16 5.20 9.79
CA ILE A 63 4.80 3.78 9.73
C ILE A 63 5.84 2.95 10.48
N GLN A 64 5.35 1.97 11.23
CA GLN A 64 6.18 1.05 12.02
C GLN A 64 5.84 -0.40 11.67
N GLU A 65 6.74 -1.31 12.06
CA GLU A 65 6.49 -2.74 12.00
C GLU A 65 5.18 -3.14 12.68
N GLY A 66 4.47 -4.10 12.09
CA GLY A 66 3.16 -4.57 12.53
C GLY A 66 2.00 -3.65 12.18
N ASN A 67 2.24 -2.49 11.57
CA ASN A 67 1.15 -1.61 11.13
C ASN A 67 0.39 -2.23 9.95
N PRO A 68 -0.96 -2.17 9.95
CA PRO A 68 -1.74 -2.54 8.78
C PRO A 68 -1.64 -1.45 7.72
N VAL A 69 -1.47 -1.86 6.47
CA VAL A 69 -1.50 -0.97 5.31
C VAL A 69 -2.58 -1.40 4.34
N LYS A 70 -3.06 -0.48 3.52
CA LYS A 70 -4.06 -0.76 2.49
C LYS A 70 -3.70 -0.01 1.21
N THR A 71 -3.94 -0.65 0.07
CA THR A 71 -3.81 0.03 -1.22
C THR A 71 -5.12 0.75 -1.56
N LYS A 72 -5.05 1.79 -2.41
CA LYS A 72 -6.23 2.47 -2.94
C LYS A 72 -6.59 2.03 -4.37
N GLY A 73 -5.76 1.17 -4.98
CA GLY A 73 -5.88 0.74 -6.37
C GLY A 73 -5.61 1.88 -7.37
N LYS A 74 -4.78 2.87 -7.01
CA LYS A 74 -4.51 4.04 -7.86
C LYS A 74 -3.09 4.01 -8.41
N ILE A 75 -2.95 3.60 -9.67
CA ILE A 75 -1.66 3.64 -10.38
C ILE A 75 -1.09 5.07 -10.33
N ALA A 76 0.16 5.23 -9.92
CA ALA A 76 0.82 6.53 -9.97
C ALA A 76 0.93 6.96 -11.43
N GLN A 77 0.36 8.12 -11.76
CA GLN A 77 0.61 8.77 -13.05
C GLN A 77 1.57 9.91 -12.80
N TYR A 78 2.77 9.82 -13.37
CA TYR A 78 3.65 10.97 -13.52
C TYR A 78 2.97 11.97 -14.48
N GLN A 79 2.75 13.21 -14.02
CA GLN A 79 2.36 14.35 -14.87
C GLN A 79 3.58 15.12 -15.34
#